data_AF-A0A2N0NBB3-F1
#
_entry.id   AF-A0A2N0NBB3-F1
#
_cell.length_a   1.000
_cell.length_b   1.000
_cell.length_c   1.000
_cell.angle_alpha   90.00
_cell.angle_beta   90.00
_cell.angle_gamma   90.00
#
_symmetry.space_group_name_H-M   'P 1'
#
loop_
_entity.id
_entity.type
_entity.pdbx_description
1 polymer ?
#
loop_
_entity_poly.entity_id
_entity_poly.type
_entity_poly.pdbx_seq_one_letter_code
_entity_poly.pdbx_strand_id
1 'polypeptide(L)'
;MSQKNLDVTLIKVPAHADDPLNNHVDALAKAAHTDLQFSSRPSSELLAPCILQFNSLPMDMNIRKFIRDIFDAKSFLTLAVLPRFNSYSSTSDIDWACTKFCLNNNKQFVSHQNGHSEFCGFRIKLLLDMLPTLTTLQRRKLHLYNPTWLCPQCNSSPETLDHLWT
;
A
#
# COMPACT_ATOMS: atom_id res chain seq x y z
N MET A 1 56.08 5.08 25.37
CA MET A 1 54.60 5.06 25.26
C MET A 1 54.08 4.00 26.23
N SER A 2 53.27 4.37 27.23
CA SER A 2 52.67 3.41 28.16
C SER A 2 51.49 2.72 27.46
N GLN A 3 51.64 1.44 27.18
CA GLN A 3 50.58 0.62 26.57
C GLN A 3 49.58 0.28 27.67
N LYS A 4 48.41 0.92 27.65
CA LYS A 4 47.33 0.62 28.59
C LYS A 4 46.57 -0.59 28.05
N ASN A 5 46.73 -1.73 28.72
CA ASN A 5 45.97 -2.94 28.41
C ASN A 5 44.64 -2.87 29.16
N LEU A 6 43.58 -2.49 28.45
CA LEU A 6 42.21 -2.56 28.95
C LEU A 6 41.64 -3.94 28.57
N ASP A 7 41.20 -4.69 29.57
CA ASP A 7 40.44 -5.92 29.32
C ASP A 7 38.96 -5.60 29.43
N VAL A 8 38.20 -5.89 28.37
CA VAL A 8 36.79 -5.53 28.25
C VAL A 8 35.98 -6.79 28.01
N THR A 9 35.00 -7.01 28.87
CA THR A 9 34.03 -8.10 28.72
C THR A 9 32.70 -7.55 28.27
N LEU A 10 32.16 -8.10 27.17
CA LEU A 10 30.85 -7.75 26.66
C LEU A 10 29.82 -8.73 27.20
N ILE A 11 28.84 -8.22 27.93
CA ILE A 11 27.74 -9.02 28.49
C ILE A 11 26.48 -8.70 27.71
N LYS A 12 25.89 -9.73 27.10
CA LYS A 12 24.61 -9.61 26.41
C LYS A 12 23.48 -9.68 27.44
N VAL A 13 22.72 -8.60 27.58
CA VAL A 13 21.50 -8.57 28.39
C VAL A 13 20.31 -8.98 27.51
N PRO A 14 19.44 -9.92 27.94
CA PRO A 14 18.22 -10.25 27.23
C PRO A 14 17.25 -9.05 27.17
N ALA A 15 16.54 -8.92 26.06
CA ALA A 15 15.45 -7.94 25.97
C ALA A 15 14.36 -8.26 27.02
N HIS A 16 13.78 -7.23 27.64
CA HIS A 16 12.73 -7.34 28.64
C HIS A 16 13.12 -8.07 29.94
N ALA A 17 14.41 -8.13 30.27
CA ALA A 17 14.89 -8.66 31.55
C ALA A 17 14.72 -7.70 32.74
N ASP A 18 14.03 -6.57 32.54
CA ASP A 18 13.86 -5.47 33.50
C ASP A 18 15.17 -4.97 34.16
N ASP A 19 16.29 -5.10 33.46
CA ASP A 19 17.58 -4.58 33.93
C ASP A 19 17.56 -3.04 33.97
N PRO A 20 17.82 -2.40 35.13
CA PRO A 20 17.68 -0.96 35.30
C PRO A 20 18.62 -0.14 34.40
N LEU A 21 19.84 -0.61 34.17
CA LEU A 21 20.84 0.10 33.37
C LEU A 21 20.51 -0.01 31.88
N ASN A 22 20.12 -1.19 31.42
CA ASN A 22 19.68 -1.42 30.05
C ASN A 22 18.41 -0.62 29.74
N ASN A 23 17.43 -0.61 30.66
CA ASN A 23 16.21 0.19 30.54
C ASN A 23 16.51 1.70 30.49
N HIS A 24 17.46 2.17 31.30
CA HIS A 24 17.90 3.56 31.29
C HIS A 24 18.55 3.94 29.95
N VAL A 25 19.47 3.11 29.43
CA VAL A 25 20.11 3.35 28.13
C VAL A 25 19.09 3.31 27.00
N ASP A 26 18.13 2.38 27.01
CA ASP A 26 17.04 2.31 26.02
C ASP A 26 16.15 3.56 26.05
N ALA A 27 15.81 4.06 27.25
CA ALA A 27 15.07 5.31 27.40
C ALA A 27 15.84 6.52 26.86
N LEU A 28 17.14 6.62 27.13
CA LEU A 28 18.00 7.67 26.59
C LEU A 28 18.11 7.59 25.06
N ALA A 29 18.30 6.39 24.51
CA ALA A 29 18.36 6.17 23.07
C ALA A 29 17.05 6.57 22.37
N LYS A 30 15.90 6.23 22.96
CA LYS A 30 14.58 6.63 22.45
C LYS A 30 14.37 8.15 22.50
N ALA A 31 14.77 8.80 23.59
CA ALA A 31 14.68 10.26 23.72
C ALA A 31 15.57 10.99 22.71
N ALA A 32 16.79 10.48 22.46
CA ALA A 32 17.70 11.03 21.47
C ALA A 32 17.20 10.84 20.02
N HIS A 33 16.38 9.83 19.75
CA HIS A 33 15.83 9.59 18.40
C HIS A 33 14.88 10.70 17.92
N THR A 34 14.25 11.42 18.85
CA THR A 34 13.41 12.60 18.54
C THR A 34 14.18 13.90 18.44
N ASP A 35 15.46 13.92 18.81
CA ASP A 35 16.26 15.12 18.85
C ASP A 35 16.84 15.41 17.45
N LEU A 36 16.38 16.49 16.83
CA LEU A 36 16.67 16.86 15.43
C LEU A 36 18.16 17.26 15.20
N GLN A 37 19.02 17.17 16.21
CA GLN A 37 20.33 17.81 16.23
C GLN A 37 21.52 16.94 15.81
N PHE A 38 21.32 15.70 15.37
CA PHE A 38 22.40 14.96 14.71
C PHE A 38 22.43 15.21 13.19
N SER A 39 22.68 16.47 12.82
CA SER A 39 23.25 16.81 11.50
C SER A 39 24.77 16.67 11.54
N SER A 40 25.25 15.50 11.94
CA SER A 40 26.56 15.04 11.51
C SER A 40 26.34 13.63 11.01
N ARG A 41 26.05 13.51 9.71
CA ARG A 41 26.43 12.28 9.00
C ARG A 41 27.87 12.04 9.39
N PRO A 42 28.21 10.99 10.18
CA PRO A 42 29.57 10.55 10.12
C PRO A 42 29.76 10.25 8.64
N SER A 43 30.82 10.77 8.04
CA SER A 43 31.44 10.16 6.88
C SER A 43 31.97 8.78 7.29
N SER A 44 31.10 7.95 7.84
CA SER A 44 31.27 6.52 7.84
C SER A 44 31.08 6.20 6.38
N GLU A 45 32.20 6.13 5.67
CA GLU A 45 32.30 5.26 4.51
C GLU A 45 31.58 3.98 4.90
N LEU A 46 30.37 3.82 4.39
CA LEU A 46 29.62 2.59 4.52
C LEU A 46 30.58 1.54 3.98
N LEU A 47 31.17 0.72 4.86
CA LEU A 47 32.01 -0.43 4.52
C LEU A 47 31.17 -1.53 3.84
N ALA A 48 30.11 -1.15 3.13
CA ALA A 48 29.34 -2.01 2.28
C ALA A 48 30.14 -2.19 0.98
N PRO A 49 30.39 -3.44 0.53
CA PRO A 49 31.10 -3.73 -0.72
C PRO A 49 30.50 -3.04 -1.95
N CYS A 50 29.21 -2.68 -1.89
CA CYS A 50 28.56 -1.80 -2.85
C CYS A 50 27.44 -1.02 -2.17
N ILE A 51 27.26 0.24 -2.59
CA ILE A 51 26.11 1.07 -2.24
C ILE A 51 25.19 1.07 -3.44
N LEU A 52 23.97 0.56 -3.28
CA LEU A 52 22.96 0.67 -4.32
C LEU A 52 22.52 2.12 -4.44
N GLN A 53 22.44 2.61 -5.67
CA GLN A 53 21.99 3.96 -5.98
C GLN A 53 20.77 3.92 -6.88
N PHE A 54 19.87 4.88 -6.69
CA PHE A 54 18.75 5.15 -7.59
C PHE A 54 18.74 6.63 -7.93
N ASN A 55 18.71 6.98 -9.22
CA ASN A 55 18.86 8.36 -9.70
C ASN A 55 20.07 9.07 -9.07
N SER A 56 21.21 8.38 -8.98
CA SER A 56 22.45 8.90 -8.36
C SER A 56 22.35 9.22 -6.87
N LEU A 57 21.29 8.79 -6.18
CA LEU A 57 21.13 8.91 -4.74
C LEU A 57 21.36 7.55 -4.06
N PRO A 58 22.13 7.50 -2.95
CA PRO A 58 22.34 6.27 -2.20
C PRO A 58 21.02 5.79 -1.59
N MET A 59 20.76 4.50 -1.73
CA MET A 59 19.58 3.86 -1.19
C MET A 59 19.80 3.51 0.29
N ASP A 60 19.09 4.20 1.16
CA ASP A 60 19.14 4.00 2.63
C ASP A 60 17.95 3.17 3.15
N MET A 61 17.31 2.41 2.25
CA MET A 61 16.15 1.58 2.58
C MET A 61 16.45 0.11 2.33
N ASN A 62 15.66 -0.77 2.94
CA ASN A 62 15.73 -2.20 2.65
C ASN A 62 15.53 -2.45 1.13
N ILE A 63 16.51 -3.09 0.50
CA ILE A 63 16.56 -3.30 -0.96
C ILE A 63 15.30 -4.00 -1.48
N ARG A 64 14.80 -5.02 -0.77
CA ARG A 64 13.58 -5.74 -1.15
C ARG A 64 12.35 -4.84 -1.08
N LYS A 65 12.27 -3.98 -0.05
CA LYS A 65 11.21 -2.97 0.06
C LYS A 65 11.29 -1.99 -1.10
N PHE A 66 12.48 -1.46 -1.38
CA PHE A 66 12.67 -0.51 -2.47
C PHE A 66 12.24 -1.08 -3.83
N ILE A 67 12.69 -2.30 -4.17
CA ILE A 67 12.30 -2.97 -5.41
C ILE A 67 10.77 -3.15 -5.46
N ARG A 68 10.16 -3.62 -4.36
CA ARG A 68 8.70 -3.78 -4.29
C ARG A 68 8.00 -2.45 -4.51
N ASP A 69 8.45 -1.37 -3.88
CA ASP A 69 7.82 -0.05 -3.98
C ASP A 69 7.90 0.48 -5.43
N ILE A 70 8.97 0.19 -6.19
CA ILE A 70 9.02 0.48 -7.64
C ILE A 70 7.95 -0.28 -8.41
N PHE A 71 7.82 -1.59 -8.17
CA PHE A 71 6.83 -2.40 -8.89
C PHE A 71 5.40 -2.00 -8.53
N ASP A 72 5.13 -1.74 -7.24
CA ASP A 72 3.85 -1.20 -6.77
C ASP A 72 3.52 0.11 -7.51
N ALA A 73 4.47 1.05 -7.62
CA ALA A 73 4.26 2.32 -8.32
C ALA A 73 4.00 2.13 -9.82
N LYS A 74 4.70 1.18 -10.48
CA LYS A 74 4.47 0.86 -11.90
C LYS A 74 3.09 0.24 -12.12
N SER A 75 2.73 -0.78 -11.35
CA SER A 75 1.42 -1.43 -11.42
C SER A 75 0.29 -0.44 -11.15
N PHE A 76 0.52 0.45 -10.20
CA PHE A 76 -0.39 1.53 -9.88
C PHE A 76 -0.58 2.51 -11.05
N LEU A 77 0.52 2.96 -11.69
CA LEU A 77 0.44 3.80 -12.89
C LEU A 77 -0.33 3.10 -14.01
N THR A 78 -0.08 1.80 -14.25
CA THR A 78 -0.83 1.00 -15.24
C THR A 78 -2.33 0.99 -14.96
N LEU A 79 -2.74 0.91 -13.69
CA LEU A 79 -4.14 1.01 -13.30
C LEU A 79 -4.69 2.41 -13.55
N ALA A 80 -3.99 3.45 -13.10
CA ALA A 80 -4.44 4.84 -13.16
C ALA A 80 -4.64 5.36 -14.60
N VAL A 81 -3.91 4.84 -15.58
CA VAL A 81 -4.01 5.25 -17.00
C VAL A 81 -5.02 4.42 -17.81
N LEU A 82 -5.80 3.53 -17.19
CA LEU A 82 -6.83 2.79 -17.91
C LEU A 82 -7.87 3.76 -18.49
N PRO A 83 -8.31 3.60 -19.75
CA PRO A 83 -9.24 4.54 -20.40
C PRO A 83 -10.55 4.78 -19.65
N ARG A 84 -10.97 3.84 -18.80
CA ARG A 84 -12.16 3.97 -17.95
C ARG A 84 -12.04 5.06 -16.89
N PHE A 85 -10.82 5.42 -16.50
CA PHE A 85 -10.59 6.51 -15.57
C PHE A 85 -10.48 7.87 -16.27
N ASN A 86 -10.42 7.91 -17.62
CA ASN A 86 -10.33 9.16 -18.38
C ASN A 86 -11.63 9.99 -18.35
N SER A 87 -12.77 9.35 -18.06
CA SER A 87 -14.08 10.00 -17.94
C SER A 87 -14.30 10.66 -16.58
N TYR A 88 -13.54 10.24 -15.58
CA TYR A 88 -13.55 10.81 -14.25
C TYR A 88 -12.35 11.77 -14.13
N SER A 89 -12.39 12.67 -13.15
CA SER A 89 -11.29 13.35 -12.46
C SER A 89 -9.88 13.33 -13.09
N SER A 90 -9.08 14.40 -13.00
CA SER A 90 -7.63 14.21 -13.12
C SER A 90 -7.21 13.14 -12.10
N THR A 91 -6.30 12.23 -12.46
CA THR A 91 -5.83 11.17 -11.53
C THR A 91 -5.17 11.74 -10.28
N SER A 92 -4.84 13.04 -10.28
CA SER A 92 -4.42 13.82 -9.11
C SER A 92 -5.50 13.99 -8.04
N ASP A 93 -6.78 13.93 -8.43
CA ASP A 93 -7.92 14.22 -7.56
C ASP A 93 -8.34 12.97 -6.77
N ILE A 94 -7.78 11.81 -7.11
CA ILE A 94 -8.05 10.53 -6.45
C ILE A 94 -7.10 10.36 -5.26
N ASP A 95 -7.67 10.18 -4.06
CA ASP A 95 -6.89 9.74 -2.90
C ASP A 95 -6.54 8.26 -3.06
N TRP A 96 -5.35 8.01 -3.59
CA TRP A 96 -4.84 6.67 -3.85
C TRP A 96 -4.44 5.92 -2.59
N ALA A 97 -4.09 6.61 -1.50
CA ALA A 97 -3.83 5.99 -0.22
C ALA A 97 -5.14 5.45 0.37
N CYS A 98 -6.21 6.25 0.34
CA CYS A 98 -7.57 5.83 0.69
C CYS A 98 -8.07 4.70 -0.23
N THR A 99 -7.83 4.80 -1.53
CA THR A 99 -8.24 3.76 -2.50
C THR A 99 -7.54 2.42 -2.20
N LYS A 100 -6.21 2.44 -2.01
CA LYS A 100 -5.43 1.24 -1.64
C LYS A 100 -5.89 0.67 -0.30
N PHE A 101 -6.20 1.54 0.67
CA PHE A 101 -6.78 1.13 1.94
C PHE A 101 -8.14 0.45 1.74
N CYS A 102 -9.07 1.06 1.03
CA CYS A 102 -10.40 0.50 0.74
C CYS A 102 -10.34 -0.83 -0.01
N LEU A 103 -9.35 -1.05 -0.89
CA LEU A 103 -9.17 -2.33 -1.56
C LEU A 103 -8.53 -3.40 -0.66
N ASN A 104 -7.60 -3.02 0.21
CA ASN A 104 -6.86 -3.97 1.05
C ASN A 104 -7.54 -4.28 2.38
N ASN A 105 -8.38 -3.38 2.90
CA ASN A 105 -9.01 -3.54 4.21
C ASN A 105 -10.26 -4.42 4.12
N ASN A 106 -10.03 -5.73 4.19
CA ASN A 106 -11.04 -6.77 4.27
C ASN A 106 -11.49 -7.07 5.71
N LYS A 107 -10.95 -6.35 6.71
CA LYS A 107 -11.15 -6.64 8.13
C LYS A 107 -12.48 -6.15 8.71
N GLN A 108 -13.16 -5.20 8.05
CA GLN A 108 -14.36 -4.55 8.61
C GLN A 108 -15.66 -5.31 8.31
N PHE A 109 -15.65 -6.30 7.41
CA PHE A 109 -16.84 -7.05 7.00
C PHE A 109 -16.60 -8.53 7.24
N VAL A 110 -16.69 -8.95 8.51
CA VAL A 110 -16.57 -10.35 8.91
C VAL A 110 -17.89 -10.83 9.47
N SER A 111 -18.75 -11.33 8.59
CA SER A 111 -19.59 -12.47 8.91
C SER A 111 -19.27 -13.58 7.90
N HIS A 112 -18.66 -14.66 8.39
CA HIS A 112 -18.53 -15.98 7.79
C HIS A 112 -17.43 -16.24 6.73
N GLN A 113 -16.86 -17.43 6.88
CA GLN A 113 -15.59 -17.99 6.38
C GLN A 113 -15.38 -18.07 4.86
N ASN A 114 -16.20 -17.44 4.01
CA ASN A 114 -16.00 -17.40 2.55
C ASN A 114 -16.26 -16.00 1.92
N GLY A 115 -16.71 -15.00 2.69
CA GLY A 115 -17.13 -13.69 2.14
C GLY A 115 -16.01 -12.72 1.75
N HIS A 116 -14.76 -13.02 2.11
CA HIS A 116 -13.62 -12.12 1.88
C HIS A 116 -13.29 -11.92 0.39
N SER A 117 -13.37 -12.98 -0.43
CA SER A 117 -13.05 -12.91 -1.86
C SER A 117 -14.18 -12.28 -2.68
N GLU A 118 -15.43 -12.51 -2.31
CA GLU A 118 -16.60 -11.99 -3.00
C GLU A 118 -16.74 -10.48 -2.83
N PHE A 119 -16.49 -9.96 -1.61
CA PHE A 119 -16.59 -8.52 -1.34
C PHE A 119 -15.45 -7.73 -1.98
N CYS A 120 -14.22 -8.27 -1.95
CA CYS A 120 -13.10 -7.70 -2.69
C CYS A 120 -13.39 -7.70 -4.20
N GLY A 121 -13.91 -8.81 -4.72
CA GLY A 121 -14.33 -8.91 -6.12
C GLY A 121 -15.43 -7.90 -6.49
N PHE A 122 -16.39 -7.68 -5.61
CA PHE A 122 -17.42 -6.65 -5.78
C PHE A 122 -16.81 -5.25 -5.83
N ARG A 123 -15.94 -4.88 -4.88
CA ARG A 123 -15.25 -3.57 -4.87
C ARG A 123 -14.42 -3.34 -6.12
N ILE A 124 -13.68 -4.35 -6.58
CA ILE A 124 -12.89 -4.27 -7.81
C ILE A 124 -13.82 -4.11 -9.02
N LYS A 125 -14.91 -4.87 -9.10
CA LYS A 125 -15.90 -4.74 -10.17
C LYS A 125 -16.57 -3.36 -10.15
N LEU A 126 -16.85 -2.81 -8.98
CA LEU A 126 -17.41 -1.48 -8.81
C LEU A 126 -16.40 -0.41 -9.28
N LEU A 127 -15.17 -0.43 -8.78
CA LEU A 127 -14.09 0.50 -9.16
C LEU A 127 -13.82 0.49 -10.67
N LEU A 128 -14.01 -0.65 -11.32
CA LEU A 128 -13.74 -0.81 -12.74
C LEU A 128 -14.99 -0.63 -13.61
N ASP A 129 -16.17 -0.28 -13.09
CA ASP A 129 -17.42 -0.26 -13.87
C ASP A 129 -17.69 -1.59 -14.60
N MET A 130 -17.47 -2.70 -13.88
CA MET A 130 -17.58 -4.08 -14.35
C MET A 130 -18.63 -4.90 -13.61
N LEU A 131 -19.49 -4.26 -12.81
CA LEU A 131 -20.66 -4.90 -12.24
C LEU A 131 -21.54 -5.49 -13.36
N PRO A 132 -22.23 -6.62 -13.10
CA PRO A 132 -23.06 -7.28 -14.10
C PRO A 132 -24.40 -6.56 -14.31
N THR A 133 -24.37 -5.25 -14.53
CA THR A 133 -25.56 -4.47 -14.92
C THR A 133 -26.06 -4.93 -16.29
N LEU A 134 -27.36 -4.79 -16.58
CA LEU A 134 -27.90 -5.16 -17.88
C LEU A 134 -27.14 -4.52 -19.04
N THR A 135 -26.78 -3.24 -18.93
CA THR A 135 -25.97 -2.55 -19.95
C THR A 135 -24.58 -3.18 -20.15
N THR A 136 -23.94 -3.62 -19.07
CA THR A 136 -22.65 -4.33 -19.13
C THR A 136 -22.81 -5.71 -19.76
N LEU A 137 -23.90 -6.42 -19.44
CA LEU A 137 -24.20 -7.75 -20.00
C LEU A 137 -24.56 -7.68 -21.48
N GLN A 138 -25.38 -6.71 -21.89
CA GLN A 138 -25.68 -6.41 -23.29
C GLN A 138 -24.39 -6.19 -24.08
N ARG A 139 -23.48 -5.33 -23.60
CA ARG A 139 -22.19 -5.08 -24.27
C ARG A 139 -21.32 -6.34 -24.41
N ARG A 140 -21.31 -7.22 -23.42
CA ARG A 140 -20.43 -8.42 -23.39
C ARG A 140 -21.03 -9.63 -24.10
N LYS A 141 -22.36 -9.74 -24.15
CA LYS A 141 -23.11 -10.94 -24.56
C LYS A 141 -24.37 -10.54 -25.33
N LEU A 142 -24.20 -9.77 -26.42
CA LEU A 142 -25.28 -9.28 -27.28
C LEU A 142 -26.25 -10.37 -27.78
N HIS A 143 -25.78 -11.62 -27.93
CA HIS A 143 -26.62 -12.75 -28.36
C HIS A 143 -27.54 -13.31 -27.25
N LEU A 144 -27.26 -13.01 -25.98
CA LEU A 144 -28.07 -13.44 -24.83
C LEU A 144 -28.92 -12.32 -24.26
N TYR A 145 -28.48 -11.07 -24.39
CA TYR A 145 -29.13 -9.92 -23.78
C TYR A 145 -29.54 -8.92 -24.88
N ASN A 146 -30.86 -8.77 -25.07
CA ASN A 146 -31.40 -7.87 -26.08
C ASN A 146 -31.11 -6.41 -25.71
N PRO A 147 -30.54 -5.58 -26.63
CA PRO A 147 -30.30 -4.15 -26.39
C PRO A 147 -31.54 -3.33 -26.04
N THR A 148 -32.75 -3.80 -26.36
CA THR A 148 -34.01 -3.09 -26.03
C THR A 148 -34.50 -3.34 -24.62
N TRP A 149 -33.92 -4.30 -23.89
CA TRP A 149 -34.31 -4.57 -22.51
C TRP A 149 -33.94 -3.40 -21.60
N LEU A 150 -34.91 -3.01 -20.77
CA LEU A 150 -34.76 -1.99 -19.74
C LEU A 150 -34.44 -2.64 -18.39
N CYS A 151 -34.12 -1.80 -17.40
CA CYS A 151 -33.89 -2.23 -16.04
C CYS A 151 -35.06 -3.09 -15.53
N PRO A 152 -34.82 -4.32 -15.05
CA PRO A 152 -35.89 -5.22 -14.63
C PRO A 152 -36.63 -4.73 -13.39
N GLN A 153 -36.04 -3.81 -12.62
CA GLN A 153 -36.63 -3.28 -11.39
C GLN A 153 -37.63 -2.14 -11.64
N CYS A 154 -37.28 -1.18 -12.51
CA CYS A 154 -38.10 0.01 -12.76
C CYS A 154 -38.79 0.01 -14.12
N ASN A 155 -38.27 -0.80 -15.07
CA ASN A 155 -38.73 -0.91 -16.46
C ASN A 155 -38.87 0.43 -17.21
N SER A 156 -38.09 1.45 -16.84
CA SER A 156 -38.20 2.80 -17.39
C SER A 156 -36.91 3.29 -18.06
N SER A 157 -35.75 2.83 -17.60
CA SER A 157 -34.44 3.23 -18.11
C SER A 157 -33.48 2.04 -18.25
N PRO A 158 -32.38 2.17 -19.01
CA PRO A 158 -31.32 1.17 -19.02
C PRO A 158 -30.70 0.99 -17.63
N GLU A 159 -30.36 -0.24 -17.26
CA GLU A 159 -29.64 -0.53 -16.02
C GLU A 159 -28.14 -0.21 -16.18
N THR A 160 -27.76 1.03 -15.89
CA THR A 160 -26.36 1.47 -15.77
C THR A 160 -25.89 1.39 -14.33
N LEU A 161 -24.58 1.58 -14.11
CA LEU A 161 -24.04 1.65 -12.74
C LEU A 161 -24.59 2.86 -11.99
N ASP A 162 -24.75 4.02 -12.66
CA ASP A 162 -25.37 5.21 -12.07
C ASP A 162 -26.84 4.95 -11.68
N HIS A 163 -27.58 4.22 -12.52
CA HIS A 163 -28.97 3.88 -12.25
C HIS A 163 -29.15 3.01 -11.01
N LEU A 164 -28.14 2.23 -10.59
CA LEU A 164 -28.22 1.44 -9.36
C LEU A 164 -28.29 2.31 -8.09
N TRP A 165 -27.91 3.58 -8.18
CA TRP A 165 -27.84 4.51 -7.05
C TRP A 165 -28.96 5.57 -7.06
N THR A 166 -29.89 5.49 -8.02
CA THR A 166 -31.08 6.35 -8.14
C THR A 166 -32.33 5.63 -7.67
#